data_AF-A0A5D2CTV0-F1
#
_entry.id   AF-A0A5D2CTV0-F1
#
_cell.length_a   1.000
_cell.length_b   1.000
_cell.length_c   1.000
_cell.angle_alpha   90.00
_cell.angle_beta   90.00
_cell.angle_gamma   90.00
#
_symmetry.space_group_name_H-M   'P 1'
#
loop_
_entity.id
_entity.type
_entity.pdbx_description
1 polymer ?
#
loop_
_entity_poly.entity_id
_entity_poly.type
_entity_poly.pdbx_seq_one_letter_code
_entity_poly.pdbx_strand_id
1 'polypeptide(L)'
;MAYFEFLPMDKDGEEKALESNLDGVSSQWSSEMTNANGNVEPVDFANVKLSQYYEVVVTTFTGLYRYRVGDVLKLTGFYNNSLQFQFVERQNTVLSIDMDKTSEADLLKAIGNAKFHLEPLGFVLMTFSSYAETSSIPGRYVLFWELKFKERNRCLKLDAKIMEQCCSMVEESLDFTYKSVREANKIAALELRVVKHGTFDAVMDFYVSKGASINQYKTPSCIKSEEAVKVLNSGVLEKFFSPKTFFLS
;
A
#
# COMPACT_ATOMS: atom_id res chain seq x y z
N MET A 1 12.67 -14.86 -25.63
CA MET A 1 11.52 -14.11 -26.20
C MET A 1 10.30 -14.38 -25.32
N ALA A 2 9.53 -13.34 -25.02
CA ALA A 2 8.32 -13.43 -24.19
C ALA A 2 7.16 -12.75 -24.91
N TYR A 3 5.96 -13.29 -24.74
CA TYR A 3 4.71 -12.73 -25.21
C TYR A 3 3.95 -12.17 -24.01
N PHE A 4 3.38 -10.97 -24.17
CA PHE A 4 2.69 -10.24 -23.10
C PHE A 4 1.23 -10.03 -23.48
N GLU A 5 0.34 -10.43 -22.58
CA GLU A 5 -1.08 -10.06 -22.58
C GLU A 5 -1.33 -9.12 -21.38
N PHE A 6 -2.41 -8.36 -21.44
CA PHE A 6 -2.72 -7.33 -20.45
C PHE A 6 -4.14 -7.54 -19.93
N LEU A 7 -4.30 -7.90 -18.66
CA LEU A 7 -5.61 -8.08 -18.05
C LEU A 7 -6.16 -6.73 -17.57
N PRO A 8 -7.26 -6.20 -18.14
CA PRO A 8 -7.81 -4.91 -17.71
C PRO A 8 -8.17 -4.89 -16.22
N MET A 9 -7.83 -3.80 -15.55
CA MET A 9 -8.14 -3.54 -14.14
C MET A 9 -8.97 -2.27 -14.02
N ASP A 10 -10.00 -2.33 -13.18
CA ASP A 10 -10.85 -1.18 -12.87
C ASP A 10 -10.28 -0.46 -11.64
N LYS A 11 -9.54 0.64 -11.88
CA LYS A 11 -8.99 1.53 -10.84
C LYS A 11 -9.54 2.95 -10.91
N ASP A 12 -10.46 3.22 -11.83
CA ASP A 12 -11.01 4.56 -12.08
C ASP A 12 -12.04 5.00 -11.01
N GLY A 13 -12.37 4.11 -10.07
CA GLY A 13 -13.13 4.47 -8.86
C GLY A 13 -12.40 5.47 -7.95
N GLU A 14 -11.08 5.61 -8.09
CA GLU A 14 -10.26 6.51 -7.24
C GLU A 14 -9.98 7.89 -7.86
N GLU A 15 -9.90 8.01 -9.19
CA GLU A 15 -9.71 9.31 -9.87
C GLU A 15 -11.05 10.06 -10.08
N LYS A 16 -12.19 9.35 -10.17
CA LYS A 16 -13.53 9.98 -10.35
C LYS A 16 -14.09 10.68 -9.11
N ALA A 17 -13.51 10.52 -7.93
CA ALA A 17 -13.99 11.21 -6.72
C ALA A 17 -13.65 12.71 -6.69
N LEU A 18 -12.75 13.19 -7.57
CA LEU A 18 -12.39 14.62 -7.64
C LEU A 18 -13.08 15.38 -8.79
N GLU A 19 -13.66 14.68 -9.77
CA GLU A 19 -14.27 15.30 -10.94
C GLU A 19 -15.49 14.50 -11.44
N SER A 20 -16.66 14.67 -10.81
CA SER A 20 -17.95 14.63 -11.51
C SER A 20 -19.12 15.02 -10.60
N ASN A 21 -19.37 16.32 -10.47
CA ASN A 21 -20.72 16.81 -10.75
C ASN A 21 -20.74 17.06 -12.25
N LEU A 22 -21.17 16.05 -13.04
CA LEU A 22 -21.79 16.14 -14.38
C LEU A 22 -21.73 14.76 -15.06
N ASP A 23 -22.92 14.28 -15.42
CA ASP A 23 -23.25 13.30 -16.46
C ASP A 23 -22.78 11.83 -16.33
N GLY A 24 -23.70 11.00 -15.79
CA GLY A 24 -24.49 10.10 -16.63
C GLY A 24 -23.81 9.03 -17.50
N VAL A 25 -22.56 8.62 -17.27
CA VAL A 25 -21.88 7.57 -18.07
C VAL A 25 -21.29 6.47 -17.18
N SER A 26 -22.11 5.84 -16.34
CA SER A 26 -21.65 4.77 -15.43
C SER A 26 -21.98 3.34 -15.91
N SER A 27 -22.77 3.16 -16.97
CA SER A 27 -23.32 1.83 -17.31
C SER A 27 -22.76 1.19 -18.59
N GLN A 28 -21.82 1.83 -19.29
CA GLN A 28 -21.33 1.34 -20.60
C GLN A 28 -19.95 0.66 -20.58
N TRP A 29 -19.13 0.86 -19.54
CA TRP A 29 -17.74 0.34 -19.53
C TRP A 29 -17.61 -1.12 -19.10
N SER A 30 -18.52 -1.62 -18.26
CA SER A 30 -18.40 -2.97 -17.69
C SER A 30 -18.80 -4.09 -18.66
N SER A 31 -19.51 -3.78 -19.75
CA SER A 31 -20.05 -4.78 -20.68
C SER A 31 -19.12 -5.14 -21.84
N GLU A 32 -18.12 -4.31 -22.18
CA GLU A 32 -17.22 -4.56 -23.31
C GLU A 32 -16.04 -5.50 -22.98
N MET A 33 -15.75 -5.74 -21.70
CA MET A 33 -14.54 -6.44 -21.27
C MET A 33 -14.79 -7.82 -20.64
N THR A 34 -16.04 -8.21 -20.46
CA THR A 34 -16.44 -9.50 -19.90
C THR A 34 -16.87 -10.46 -21.00
N ASN A 35 -16.30 -11.67 -21.02
CA ASN A 35 -16.77 -12.73 -21.90
C ASN A 35 -18.19 -13.21 -21.50
N ALA A 36 -18.77 -14.11 -22.29
CA ALA A 36 -20.13 -14.64 -22.07
C ALA A 36 -20.35 -15.29 -20.68
N ASN A 37 -19.26 -15.56 -19.94
CA ASN A 37 -19.28 -16.14 -18.61
C ASN A 37 -19.02 -15.10 -17.48
N GLY A 38 -18.93 -13.81 -17.81
CA GLY A 38 -18.69 -12.72 -16.86
C GLY A 38 -17.23 -12.54 -16.44
N ASN A 39 -16.28 -13.24 -17.08
CA ASN A 39 -14.86 -13.12 -16.77
C ASN A 39 -14.19 -12.09 -17.69
N VAL A 40 -13.32 -11.26 -17.09
CA VAL A 40 -12.46 -10.33 -17.84
C VAL A 40 -11.32 -11.12 -18.49
N GLU A 41 -11.17 -11.01 -19.82
CA GLU A 41 -10.08 -11.69 -20.54
C GLU A 41 -8.88 -10.76 -20.75
N PRO A 42 -7.64 -11.30 -20.71
CA PRO A 42 -6.46 -10.55 -21.10
C PRO A 42 -6.57 -10.08 -22.55
N VAL A 43 -6.19 -8.83 -22.81
CA VAL A 43 -6.12 -8.26 -24.14
C VAL A 43 -4.69 -8.28 -24.68
N ASP A 44 -4.55 -8.40 -25.99
CA ASP A 44 -3.26 -8.33 -26.66
C ASP A 44 -2.73 -6.88 -26.74
N PHE A 45 -1.46 -6.76 -27.11
CA PHE A 45 -0.75 -5.51 -27.38
C PHE A 45 -1.57 -4.49 -28.21
N ALA A 46 -2.32 -4.94 -29.21
CA ALA A 46 -3.06 -4.05 -30.11
C ALA A 46 -4.30 -3.41 -29.47
N ASN A 47 -4.80 -3.97 -28.36
CA ASN A 47 -6.12 -3.66 -27.80
C ASN A 47 -6.03 -2.93 -26.44
N VAL A 48 -4.83 -2.52 -26.03
CA VAL A 48 -4.65 -1.69 -24.83
C VAL A 48 -5.11 -0.25 -25.07
N LYS A 49 -5.68 0.38 -24.05
CA LYS A 49 -6.26 1.72 -24.06
C LYS A 49 -5.40 2.66 -23.22
N LEU A 50 -5.21 3.90 -23.70
CA LEU A 50 -4.44 4.92 -22.99
C LEU A 50 -5.09 5.23 -21.63
N SER A 51 -4.26 5.49 -20.62
CA SER A 51 -4.66 5.76 -19.23
C SER A 51 -5.34 4.60 -18.49
N GLN A 52 -5.54 3.44 -19.13
CA GLN A 52 -6.10 2.25 -18.48
C GLN A 52 -5.03 1.49 -17.69
N TYR A 53 -5.48 0.82 -16.62
CA TYR A 53 -4.67 -0.05 -15.78
C TYR A 53 -4.78 -1.51 -16.23
N TYR A 54 -3.65 -2.21 -16.22
CA TYR A 54 -3.57 -3.61 -16.61
C TYR A 54 -2.68 -4.40 -15.66
N GLU A 55 -3.06 -5.63 -15.36
CA GLU A 55 -2.12 -6.62 -14.81
C GLU A 55 -1.40 -7.36 -15.94
N VAL A 56 -0.09 -7.54 -15.80
CA VAL A 56 0.73 -8.21 -16.81
C VAL A 56 0.55 -9.72 -16.73
N VAL A 57 0.24 -10.31 -17.89
CA VAL A 57 0.20 -11.75 -18.11
C VAL A 57 1.30 -12.11 -19.10
N VAL A 58 2.18 -13.04 -18.74
CA VAL A 58 3.36 -13.39 -19.55
C VAL A 58 3.35 -14.84 -19.98
N THR A 59 3.72 -15.08 -21.24
CA THR A 59 4.08 -16.39 -21.77
C THR A 59 5.54 -16.37 -22.20
N THR A 60 6.38 -17.26 -21.65
CA THR A 60 7.82 -17.29 -21.92
C THR A 60 8.23 -18.61 -22.57
N PHE A 61 9.33 -18.59 -23.33
CA PHE A 61 9.91 -19.81 -23.92
C PHE A 61 10.38 -20.83 -22.86
N THR A 62 10.56 -20.39 -21.60
CA THR A 62 10.99 -21.23 -20.48
C THR A 62 9.82 -21.92 -19.76
N GLY A 63 8.63 -21.94 -20.35
CA GLY A 63 7.50 -22.73 -19.88
C GLY A 63 6.53 -22.02 -18.92
N LEU A 64 6.58 -20.68 -18.81
CA LEU A 64 5.48 -19.93 -18.22
C LEU A 64 4.40 -19.75 -19.28
N TYR A 65 3.16 -20.18 -19.01
CA TYR A 65 2.03 -20.07 -19.92
C TYR A 65 0.92 -19.23 -19.27
N ARG A 66 0.62 -18.08 -19.88
CA ARG A 66 -0.37 -17.11 -19.37
C ARG A 66 -0.21 -16.84 -17.87
N TYR A 67 1.03 -16.70 -17.43
CA TYR A 67 1.37 -16.51 -16.03
C TYR A 67 1.07 -15.08 -15.62
N ARG A 68 0.19 -14.92 -14.62
CA ARG A 68 -0.11 -13.63 -13.99
C ARG A 68 1.10 -13.17 -13.19
N VAL A 69 1.78 -12.15 -13.67
CA VAL A 69 2.97 -11.59 -13.02
C VAL A 69 2.59 -10.95 -11.68
N GLY A 70 1.36 -10.43 -11.59
CA GLY A 70 0.85 -9.66 -10.47
C GLY A 70 1.28 -8.19 -10.49
N ASP A 71 2.03 -7.73 -11.49
CA ASP A 71 2.39 -6.32 -11.62
C ASP A 71 1.28 -5.56 -12.34
N VAL A 72 0.87 -4.42 -11.77
CA VAL A 72 -0.14 -3.51 -12.32
C VAL A 72 0.55 -2.32 -12.96
N LEU A 73 0.19 -2.04 -14.22
CA LEU A 73 0.78 -1.00 -15.05
C LEU A 73 -0.31 -0.07 -15.59
N LYS A 74 -0.05 1.24 -15.64
CA LYS A 74 -0.89 2.23 -16.33
C LYS A 74 -0.28 2.53 -17.70
N LEU A 75 -1.04 2.41 -18.78
CA LEU A 75 -0.55 2.81 -20.10
C LEU A 75 -0.47 4.33 -20.19
N THR A 76 0.73 4.90 -20.28
CA THR A 76 0.93 6.36 -20.32
C THR A 76 1.20 6.90 -21.72
N GLY A 77 1.55 6.03 -22.67
CA GLY A 77 1.80 6.47 -24.04
C GLY A 77 2.42 5.41 -24.93
N PHE A 78 2.97 5.87 -26.05
CA PHE A 78 3.62 5.06 -27.06
C PHE A 78 4.91 5.74 -27.48
N TYR A 79 6.00 4.99 -27.57
CA TYR A 79 7.23 5.41 -28.22
C TYR A 79 7.34 4.69 -29.56
N ASN A 80 7.12 5.41 -30.66
CA ASN A 80 6.89 4.81 -31.97
C ASN A 80 5.74 3.78 -31.88
N ASN A 81 6.04 2.51 -32.18
CA ASN A 81 5.10 1.39 -32.10
C ASN A 81 5.29 0.56 -30.82
N SER A 82 5.90 1.09 -29.76
CA SER A 82 6.09 0.38 -28.49
C SER A 82 5.32 1.04 -27.35
N LEU A 83 4.61 0.24 -26.55
CA LEU A 83 3.86 0.71 -25.39
C LEU A 83 4.78 1.25 -24.31
N GLN A 84 4.38 2.37 -23.71
CA GLN A 84 5.03 2.93 -22.53
C GLN A 84 4.08 2.81 -21.34
N PHE A 85 4.56 2.11 -20.32
CA PHE A 85 3.82 1.87 -19.09
C PHE A 85 4.49 2.57 -17.92
N GLN A 86 3.67 3.16 -17.04
CA GLN A 86 4.07 3.51 -15.69
C GLN A 86 3.78 2.33 -14.77
N PHE A 87 4.79 1.89 -14.01
CA PHE A 87 4.59 0.92 -12.95
C PHE A 87 3.74 1.54 -11.83
N VAL A 88 2.66 0.86 -11.45
CA VAL A 88 1.74 1.32 -10.40
C VAL A 88 2.03 0.59 -9.11
N GLU A 89 1.88 -0.74 -9.11
CA GLU A 89 2.10 -1.57 -7.93
C GLU A 89 2.24 -3.05 -8.31
N ARG A 90 2.52 -3.88 -7.31
CA ARG A 90 2.33 -5.33 -7.40
C ARG A 90 1.07 -5.68 -6.63
N GLN A 91 0.10 -6.30 -7.29
CA GLN A 91 -1.20 -6.68 -6.76
C GLN A 91 -1.04 -7.63 -5.57
N ASN A 92 -1.10 -7.06 -4.37
CA ASN A 92 -1.16 -7.76 -3.10
C ASN A 92 -1.89 -6.88 -2.08
N THR A 93 -2.92 -7.42 -1.44
CA THR A 93 -3.48 -6.78 -0.25
C THR A 93 -2.45 -6.89 0.88
N VAL A 94 -2.08 -5.74 1.44
CA VAL A 94 -1.01 -5.60 2.43
C VAL A 94 -1.61 -5.64 3.84
N LEU A 95 -2.78 -5.04 4.07
CA LEU A 95 -3.50 -5.07 5.33
C LEU A 95 -4.98 -5.36 5.12
N SER A 96 -5.56 -6.12 6.05
CA SER A 96 -6.99 -6.45 6.11
C SER A 96 -7.31 -7.00 7.49
N ILE A 97 -8.38 -6.52 8.13
CA ILE A 97 -8.86 -7.01 9.45
C ILE A 97 -10.28 -7.61 9.34
N ASP A 98 -11.18 -6.94 8.63
CA ASP A 98 -12.55 -7.36 8.32
C ASP A 98 -12.76 -7.32 6.79
N MET A 99 -13.77 -6.59 6.30
CA MET A 99 -14.06 -6.45 4.87
C MET A 99 -13.15 -5.42 4.17
N ASP A 100 -12.32 -4.70 4.93
CA ASP A 100 -11.33 -3.75 4.43
C ASP A 100 -10.18 -4.45 3.72
N LYS A 101 -9.67 -3.82 2.66
CA LYS A 101 -8.51 -4.31 1.90
C LYS A 101 -7.64 -3.13 1.51
N THR A 102 -6.60 -2.88 2.30
CA THR A 102 -5.62 -1.84 1.97
C THR A 102 -4.49 -2.44 1.10
N SER A 103 -4.30 -1.88 -0.08
CA SER A 103 -3.20 -2.22 -0.98
C SER A 103 -1.86 -1.63 -0.51
N GLU A 104 -0.77 -2.05 -1.14
CA GLU A 104 0.53 -1.44 -0.89
C GLU A 104 0.57 0.03 -1.32
N ALA A 105 -0.05 0.35 -2.46
CA ALA A 105 -0.10 1.71 -2.99
C ALA A 105 -0.88 2.65 -2.05
N ASP A 106 -2.02 2.20 -1.52
CA ASP A 106 -2.83 2.99 -0.59
C ASP A 106 -2.07 3.29 0.69
N LEU A 107 -1.40 2.28 1.23
CA LEU A 107 -0.59 2.45 2.43
C LEU A 107 0.58 3.40 2.19
N LEU A 108 1.29 3.25 1.06
CA LEU A 108 2.40 4.14 0.67
C LEU A 108 1.93 5.58 0.48
N LYS A 109 0.78 5.79 -0.15
CA LYS A 109 0.15 7.10 -0.34
C LYS A 109 -0.21 7.73 1.00
N ALA A 110 -0.85 6.97 1.89
CA ALA A 110 -1.26 7.43 3.21
C ALA A 110 -0.06 7.81 4.09
N ILE A 111 0.99 6.99 4.08
CA ILE A 111 2.25 7.28 4.78
C ILE A 111 2.95 8.48 4.14
N GLY A 112 2.91 8.62 2.81
CA GLY A 112 3.44 9.77 2.09
C GLY A 112 2.81 11.08 2.56
N ASN A 113 1.48 11.12 2.70
CA ASN A 113 0.77 12.29 3.20
C ASN A 113 1.19 12.65 4.64
N ALA A 114 1.26 11.66 5.53
CA ALA A 114 1.69 11.89 6.91
C ALA A 114 3.19 12.26 7.02
N LYS A 115 4.03 11.76 6.10
CA LYS A 115 5.45 12.13 5.98
C LYS A 115 5.62 13.61 5.63
N PHE A 116 4.81 14.16 4.71
CA PHE A 116 4.88 15.58 4.36
C PHE A 116 4.59 16.50 5.57
N HIS A 117 3.77 16.05 6.54
CA HIS A 117 3.55 16.76 7.79
C HIS A 117 4.77 16.74 8.73
N LEU A 118 5.56 15.67 8.70
CA LEU A 118 6.75 15.48 9.54
C LEU A 118 8.00 16.23 9.03
N GLU A 119 8.15 16.39 7.72
CA GLU A 119 9.36 16.96 7.12
C GLU A 119 9.68 18.40 7.58
N PRO A 120 8.71 19.33 7.67
CA PRO A 120 8.94 20.69 8.19
C PRO A 120 9.37 20.72 9.65
N LEU A 121 9.02 19.70 10.43
CA LEU A 121 9.35 19.56 11.85
C LEU A 121 10.77 18.98 12.05
N GLY A 122 11.48 18.66 10.97
CA GLY A 122 12.86 18.16 11.01
C GLY A 122 12.97 16.65 11.16
N PHE A 123 11.85 15.91 11.11
CA PHE A 123 11.85 14.45 11.09
C PHE A 123 12.01 13.91 9.68
N VAL A 124 12.72 12.79 9.56
CA VAL A 124 12.87 12.01 8.32
C VAL A 124 12.44 10.58 8.61
N LEU A 125 11.42 10.11 7.91
CA LEU A 125 11.04 8.71 7.90
C LEU A 125 12.07 7.92 7.08
N MET A 126 12.88 7.12 7.76
CA MET A 126 13.94 6.32 7.14
C MET A 126 13.37 5.04 6.51
N THR A 127 12.53 4.35 7.26
CA THR A 127 11.91 3.08 6.83
C THR A 127 10.63 2.89 7.61
N PHE A 128 9.68 2.18 7.00
CA PHE A 128 8.45 1.77 7.66
C PHE A 128 8.10 0.32 7.32
N SER A 129 7.21 -0.26 8.13
CA SER A 129 6.48 -1.47 7.80
C SER A 129 5.14 -1.46 8.54
N SER A 130 4.29 -2.44 8.25
CA SER A 130 2.95 -2.55 8.83
C SER A 130 2.63 -3.99 9.25
N TYR A 131 1.62 -4.12 10.10
CA TYR A 131 1.13 -5.39 10.61
C TYR A 131 -0.36 -5.29 10.92
N ALA A 132 -1.12 -6.31 10.55
CA ALA A 132 -2.52 -6.46 10.94
C ALA A 132 -2.59 -7.22 12.27
N GLU A 133 -2.82 -6.50 13.37
CA GLU A 133 -2.90 -7.11 14.70
C GLU A 133 -4.32 -7.60 14.96
N THR A 134 -4.51 -8.92 14.90
CA THR A 134 -5.79 -9.61 15.12
C THR A 134 -5.91 -10.24 16.52
N SER A 135 -4.90 -10.08 17.37
CA SER A 135 -4.93 -10.59 18.74
C SER A 135 -5.86 -9.80 19.66
N SER A 136 -6.17 -8.55 19.33
CA SER A 136 -7.21 -7.77 19.99
C SER A 136 -8.53 -7.85 19.24
N ILE A 137 -9.64 -7.72 19.95
CA ILE A 137 -10.99 -7.64 19.36
C ILE A 137 -11.60 -6.28 19.75
N PRO A 138 -11.85 -5.37 18.78
CA PRO A 138 -11.55 -5.49 17.36
C PRO A 138 -10.03 -5.47 17.05
N GLY A 139 -9.64 -6.06 15.92
CA GLY A 139 -8.28 -6.00 15.41
C GLY A 139 -7.90 -4.58 14.97
N ARG A 140 -6.61 -4.31 14.74
CA ARG A 140 -6.13 -2.97 14.35
C ARG A 140 -4.98 -3.03 13.36
N TYR A 141 -4.78 -1.91 12.66
CA TYR A 141 -3.58 -1.68 11.88
C TYR A 141 -2.47 -1.16 12.79
N VAL A 142 -1.29 -1.76 12.69
CA VAL A 142 -0.08 -1.33 13.40
C VAL A 142 0.96 -0.90 12.37
N LEU A 143 1.47 0.32 12.50
CA LEU A 143 2.57 0.85 11.69
C LEU A 143 3.84 0.95 12.52
N PHE A 144 4.97 0.57 11.93
CA PHE A 144 6.28 0.72 12.55
C PHE A 144 7.09 1.75 11.78
N TRP A 145 7.49 2.84 12.42
CA TRP A 145 8.25 3.92 11.78
C TRP A 145 9.63 4.08 12.42
N GLU A 146 10.67 3.98 11.61
CA GLU A 146 12.02 4.34 12.01
C GLU A 146 12.30 5.78 11.59
N LEU A 147 12.38 6.67 12.58
CA LEU A 147 12.53 8.10 12.39
C LEU A 147 13.94 8.57 12.71
N LYS A 148 14.42 9.57 11.97
CA LYS A 148 15.67 10.27 12.23
C LYS A 148 15.41 11.78 12.33
N PHE A 149 16.04 12.43 13.29
CA PHE A 149 16.03 13.89 13.38
C PHE A 149 17.17 14.49 12.56
N LYS A 150 16.90 15.53 11.76
CA LYS A 150 17.92 16.16 10.89
C LYS A 150 19.07 16.79 11.69
N GLU A 151 18.80 17.32 12.88
CA GLU A 151 19.84 17.85 13.77
C GLU A 151 20.38 16.77 14.72
N ARG A 152 21.66 16.46 14.62
CA ARG A 152 22.30 15.32 15.32
C ARG A 152 22.31 15.42 16.87
N ASN A 153 21.88 16.54 17.46
CA ASN A 153 22.16 16.86 18.86
C ASN A 153 20.93 17.01 19.77
N ARG A 154 19.71 16.71 19.29
CA ARG A 154 18.53 16.63 20.16
C ARG A 154 18.07 15.19 20.31
N CYS A 155 17.79 14.80 21.55
CA CYS A 155 17.04 13.57 21.84
C CYS A 155 15.71 13.64 21.07
N LEU A 156 15.28 12.54 20.46
CA LEU A 156 13.99 12.42 19.79
C LEU A 156 12.87 12.62 20.82
N LYS A 157 12.54 13.88 21.12
CA LYS A 157 11.36 14.19 21.92
C LYS A 157 10.19 14.21 20.95
N LEU A 158 9.53 13.07 20.83
CA LEU A 158 8.34 12.93 20.01
C LEU A 158 7.21 13.67 20.71
N ASP A 159 6.64 14.66 20.04
CA ASP A 159 5.42 15.29 20.52
C ASP A 159 4.25 14.34 20.21
N ALA A 160 3.63 13.81 21.26
CA ALA A 160 2.51 12.88 21.14
C ALA A 160 1.41 13.45 20.23
N LYS A 161 1.13 14.75 20.31
CA LYS A 161 0.08 15.39 19.50
C LYS A 161 0.41 15.35 18.01
N ILE A 162 1.68 15.51 17.65
CA ILE A 162 2.14 15.44 16.26
C ILE A 162 2.03 14.01 15.74
N MET A 163 2.43 13.03 16.54
CA MET A 163 2.37 11.61 16.15
C MET A 163 0.93 11.10 16.05
N GLU A 164 0.04 11.53 16.95
CA GLU A 164 -1.39 11.28 16.88
C GLU A 164 -2.02 11.89 15.61
N GLN A 165 -1.63 13.12 15.26
CA GLN A 165 -2.05 13.73 13.99
C GLN A 165 -1.58 12.92 12.77
N CYS A 166 -0.34 12.42 12.78
CA CYS A 166 0.13 11.52 11.73
C CYS A 166 -0.72 10.25 11.63
N CYS A 167 -1.15 9.67 12.76
CA CYS A 167 -2.05 8.53 12.76
C CYS A 167 -3.39 8.87 12.11
N SER A 168 -4.00 10.00 12.46
CA SER A 168 -5.25 10.47 11.85
C SER A 168 -5.11 10.73 10.35
N MET A 169 -4.02 11.38 9.92
CA MET A 169 -3.76 11.63 8.50
C MET A 169 -3.63 10.33 7.69
N VAL A 170 -3.03 9.30 8.28
CA VAL A 170 -2.99 7.98 7.65
C VAL A 170 -4.39 7.39 7.54
N GLU A 171 -5.17 7.32 8.64
CA GLU A 171 -6.55 6.80 8.59
C GLU A 171 -7.45 7.59 7.62
N GLU A 172 -7.30 8.91 7.56
CA GLU A 172 -8.00 9.80 6.61
C GLU A 172 -7.61 9.55 5.15
N SER A 173 -6.42 9.04 4.89
CA SER A 173 -5.94 8.75 3.54
C SER A 173 -6.29 7.33 3.06
N LEU A 174 -6.77 6.46 3.95
CA LEU A 174 -7.23 5.11 3.60
C LEU A 174 -8.59 5.14 2.90
N ASP A 175 -8.96 4.01 2.31
CA ASP A 175 -10.17 3.85 1.53
C ASP A 175 -11.46 4.07 2.35
N PHE A 176 -12.57 4.27 1.64
CA PHE A 176 -13.88 4.45 2.27
C PHE A 176 -14.31 3.22 3.08
N THR A 177 -13.90 2.02 2.67
CA THR A 177 -14.26 0.78 3.35
C THR A 177 -13.65 0.72 4.74
N TYR A 178 -12.35 1.01 4.89
CA TYR A 178 -11.62 1.12 6.15
C TYR A 178 -12.31 2.12 7.07
N LYS A 179 -12.61 3.33 6.57
CA LYS A 179 -13.29 4.37 7.36
C LYS A 179 -14.66 3.91 7.85
N SER A 180 -15.46 3.30 6.97
CA SER A 180 -16.79 2.77 7.30
C SER A 180 -16.73 1.70 8.39
N VAL A 181 -15.79 0.74 8.30
CA VAL A 181 -15.66 -0.31 9.32
C VAL A 181 -15.03 0.21 10.63
N ARG A 182 -14.19 1.24 10.55
CA ARG A 182 -13.61 1.94 11.70
C ARG A 182 -14.67 2.72 12.49
N GLU A 183 -15.62 3.37 11.80
CA GLU A 183 -16.79 4.03 12.39
C GLU A 183 -17.75 3.01 13.03
N ALA A 184 -17.94 1.85 12.38
CA ALA A 184 -18.71 0.74 12.92
C ALA A 184 -18.04 0.01 14.11
N ASN A 185 -16.87 0.49 14.58
CA ASN A 185 -16.05 -0.12 15.64
C ASN A 185 -15.65 -1.59 15.37
N LYS A 186 -15.56 -1.99 14.10
CA LYS A 186 -15.07 -3.33 13.70
C LYS A 186 -13.56 -3.38 13.56
N ILE A 187 -12.92 -2.22 13.40
CA ILE A 187 -11.47 -2.03 13.48
C ILE A 187 -11.17 -1.04 14.60
N ALA A 188 -10.18 -1.35 15.43
CA ALA A 188 -9.68 -0.45 16.47
C ALA A 188 -8.83 0.70 15.87
N ALA A 189 -8.54 1.72 16.68
CA ALA A 189 -7.69 2.84 16.25
C ALA A 189 -6.33 2.35 15.74
N LEU A 190 -5.90 2.91 14.60
CA LEU A 190 -4.56 2.69 14.07
C LEU A 190 -3.50 3.02 15.13
N GLU A 191 -2.55 2.12 15.29
CA GLU A 191 -1.43 2.25 16.21
C GLU A 191 -0.15 2.55 15.45
N LEU A 192 0.55 3.62 15.82
CA LEU A 192 1.85 3.96 15.30
C LEU A 192 2.92 3.69 16.37
N ARG A 193 3.84 2.77 16.06
CA ARG A 193 4.97 2.39 16.91
C ARG A 193 6.24 3.00 16.33
N VAL A 194 6.84 3.96 17.03
CA VAL A 194 8.14 4.51 16.64
C VAL A 194 9.22 3.59 17.15
N VAL A 195 10.12 3.16 16.27
CA VAL A 195 11.21 2.24 16.60
C VAL A 195 12.56 2.94 16.63
N LYS A 196 13.50 2.39 17.41
CA LYS A 196 14.88 2.86 17.47
C LYS A 196 15.57 2.72 16.12
N HIS A 197 16.57 3.56 15.88
CA HIS A 197 17.42 3.45 14.71
C HIS A 197 18.12 2.09 14.66
N GLY A 198 18.16 1.46 13.48
CA GLY A 198 18.72 0.13 13.27
C GLY A 198 17.78 -1.03 13.62
N THR A 199 16.51 -0.76 13.92
CA THR A 199 15.54 -1.86 14.17
C THR A 199 15.25 -2.59 12.87
N PHE A 200 15.12 -1.88 11.74
CA PHE A 200 14.90 -2.53 10.45
C PHE A 200 16.13 -3.30 9.95
N ASP A 201 17.34 -2.91 10.36
CA ASP A 201 18.55 -3.69 10.11
C ASP A 201 18.49 -5.03 10.84
N ALA A 202 18.05 -5.06 12.10
CA ALA A 202 17.84 -6.31 12.83
C ALA A 202 16.75 -7.21 12.20
N VAL A 203 15.73 -6.60 11.59
CA VAL A 203 14.71 -7.36 10.81
C VAL A 203 15.32 -7.93 9.54
N MET A 204 16.17 -7.16 8.84
CA MET A 204 16.92 -7.65 7.68
C MET A 204 17.80 -8.84 8.07
N ASP A 205 18.60 -8.72 9.14
CA ASP A 205 19.45 -9.79 9.66
C ASP A 205 18.64 -11.03 10.01
N PHE A 206 17.44 -10.86 10.61
CA PHE A 206 16.52 -11.96 10.87
C PHE A 206 16.13 -12.70 9.58
N TYR A 207 15.70 -11.99 8.52
CA TYR A 207 15.34 -12.64 7.26
C TYR A 207 16.54 -13.28 6.55
N VAL A 208 17.72 -12.63 6.61
CA VAL A 208 18.96 -13.19 6.06
C VAL A 208 19.35 -14.48 6.80
N SER A 209 19.20 -14.52 8.13
CA SER A 209 19.44 -15.74 8.92
C SER A 209 18.49 -16.89 8.57
N LYS A 210 17.30 -16.57 8.05
CA LYS A 210 16.31 -17.54 7.55
C LYS A 210 16.53 -17.92 6.07
N GLY A 211 17.61 -17.44 5.45
CA GLY A 211 18.01 -17.79 4.08
C GLY A 211 17.63 -16.76 3.00
N ALA A 212 17.15 -15.56 3.37
CA ALA A 212 16.92 -14.50 2.39
C ALA A 212 18.25 -14.00 1.80
N SER A 213 18.25 -13.73 0.48
CA SER A 213 19.40 -13.13 -0.19
C SER A 213 19.55 -11.66 0.22
N ILE A 214 20.72 -11.31 0.77
CA ILE A 214 21.02 -9.94 1.20
C ILE A 214 20.89 -8.93 0.06
N ASN A 215 21.29 -9.31 -1.17
CA ASN A 215 21.28 -8.43 -2.34
C ASN A 215 19.87 -8.19 -2.92
N GLN A 216 18.89 -9.03 -2.55
CA GLN A 216 17.51 -8.92 -3.03
C GLN A 216 16.55 -8.45 -1.94
N TYR A 217 17.04 -8.31 -0.71
CA TYR A 217 16.21 -7.93 0.40
C TYR A 217 15.68 -6.52 0.21
N LYS A 218 14.36 -6.40 0.34
CA LYS A 218 13.65 -5.14 0.51
C LYS A 218 12.82 -5.26 1.78
N THR A 219 12.80 -4.21 2.58
CA THR A 219 11.93 -4.18 3.76
C THR A 219 10.49 -4.36 3.30
N PRO A 220 9.78 -5.40 3.78
CA PRO A 220 8.41 -5.63 3.38
C PRO A 220 7.49 -4.57 3.96
N SER A 221 6.60 -4.02 3.12
CA SER A 221 5.60 -3.02 3.53
C SER A 221 4.60 -3.56 4.55
N CYS A 222 4.36 -4.88 4.58
CA CYS A 222 3.66 -5.59 5.66
C CYS A 222 4.40 -6.86 6.04
N ILE A 223 4.55 -7.07 7.35
CA ILE A 223 5.17 -8.26 7.92
C ILE A 223 4.07 -9.20 8.40
N LYS A 224 4.11 -10.45 7.93
CA LYS A 224 3.20 -11.52 8.36
C LYS A 224 3.82 -12.48 9.38
N SER A 225 5.15 -12.48 9.50
CA SER A 225 5.86 -13.36 10.42
C SER A 225 5.80 -12.81 11.84
N GLU A 226 5.21 -13.56 12.78
CA GLU A 226 5.18 -13.19 14.20
C GLU A 226 6.57 -13.02 14.80
N GLU A 227 7.56 -13.80 14.35
CA GLU A 227 8.94 -13.72 14.79
C GLU A 227 9.57 -12.37 14.39
N ALA A 228 9.35 -11.93 13.15
CA ALA A 228 9.80 -10.62 12.68
C ALA A 228 9.08 -9.47 13.40
N VAL A 229 7.78 -9.62 13.70
CA VAL A 229 7.02 -8.65 14.51
C VAL A 229 7.58 -8.56 15.94
N LYS A 230 8.03 -9.67 16.54
CA LYS A 230 8.71 -9.65 17.86
C LYS A 230 10.02 -8.85 17.80
N VAL A 231 10.80 -9.00 16.73
CA VAL A 231 12.03 -8.19 16.53
C VAL A 231 11.68 -6.70 16.47
N LEU A 232 10.68 -6.32 15.67
CA LEU A 232 10.21 -4.93 15.60
C LEU A 232 9.72 -4.41 16.96
N ASN A 233 8.90 -5.19 17.66
CA ASN A 233 8.37 -4.83 18.97
C ASN A 233 9.47 -4.61 20.03
N SER A 234 10.58 -5.35 19.93
CA SER A 234 11.75 -5.16 20.81
C SER A 234 12.48 -3.82 20.60
N GLY A 235 12.29 -3.21 19.43
CA GLY A 235 12.85 -1.91 19.06
C GLY A 235 11.94 -0.72 19.31
N VAL A 236 10.72 -0.92 19.82
CA VAL A 236 9.73 0.16 20.01
C VAL A 236 10.17 1.10 21.13
N LEU A 237 10.22 2.39 20.82
CA LEU A 237 10.47 3.47 21.76
C LEU A 237 9.16 3.99 22.35
N GLU A 238 8.22 4.35 21.47
CA GLU A 238 6.94 4.97 21.85
C GLU A 238 5.81 4.47 20.96
N LYS A 239 4.58 4.54 21.48
CA LYS A 239 3.36 4.09 20.83
C LYS A 239 2.34 5.22 20.85
N PHE A 240 1.72 5.45 19.71
CA PHE A 240 0.70 6.48 19.51
C PHE A 240 -0.51 5.85 18.86
N PHE A 241 -1.69 6.41 19.11
CA PHE A 241 -2.94 5.91 18.57
C PHE A 241 -3.66 7.04 17.84
N SER A 242 -4.34 6.71 16.75
CA SER A 242 -5.23 7.67 16.13
C SER A 242 -6.31 8.09 17.14
N PRO A 243 -6.45 9.39 17.44
CA PRO A 243 -7.56 9.88 18.25
C PRO A 243 -8.87 9.51 17.55
N LYS A 244 -9.92 9.20 18.30
CA LYS A 244 -11.25 9.02 17.72
C LYS A 244 -11.72 10.36 17.15
N THR A 245 -11.46 10.60 15.88
CA THR A 245 -12.08 11.67 15.11
C THR A 245 -13.38 11.13 14.52
N PHE A 246 -14.51 11.73 14.91
CA PHE A 246 -15.71 11.66 14.10
C PHE A 246 -15.36 12.44 12.84
N PHE A 247 -15.19 11.75 11.70
CA PHE A 247 -14.96 12.41 10.43
C PHE A 247 -16.12 13.41 10.24
N LEU A 248 -15.81 14.70 10.32
CA LEU A 248 -16.83 15.75 10.19
C LEU A 248 -17.32 15.72 8.74
N SER A 249 -18.63 15.47 8.61
CA SER A 249 -19.44 15.49 7.40
C SER A 249 -19.32 16.79 6.61
#